data_AF-A0A839TV27-F1
#
_entry.id   AF-A0A839TV27-F1
#
_cell.length_a   1.000
_cell.length_b   1.000
_cell.length_c   1.000
_cell.angle_alpha   90.00
_cell.angle_beta   90.00
_cell.angle_gamma   90.00
#
_symmetry.space_group_name_H-M   'P 1'
#
loop_
_entity.id
_entity.type
_entity.pdbx_description
1 polymer ?
#
loop_
_entity_poly.entity_id
_entity_poly.type
_entity_poly.pdbx_seq_one_letter_code
_entity_poly.pdbx_strand_id
1 'polypeptide(L)'
;MGLRFHRQNDLESYIDDHLELLKNSPVTFQHDDFHPSNLIFQNHRFAGVIDFGRFDWGDPWEDFFKLPKYTCMVSPYFAKGQVHGYFQDGIPDDFWPKYNLFVALNQHATLIGGIQHDRVQEMLEKIERTIDTHDFQNGGPPAWYRLQ
;
A
#
# COMPACT_ATOMS: atom_id res chain seq x y z
N MET A 1 -5.02 18.94 16.16
CA MET A 1 -4.89 17.75 17.02
C MET A 1 -3.43 17.31 16.96
N GLY A 2 -2.70 17.30 18.08
CA GLY A 2 -1.28 16.93 18.15
C GLY A 2 -1.05 15.42 18.22
N LEU A 3 -1.90 14.63 17.54
CA LEU A 3 -1.80 13.18 17.55
C LEU A 3 -0.69 12.77 16.58
N ARG A 4 0.32 12.06 17.10
CA ARG A 4 1.44 11.52 16.33
C ARG A 4 1.35 10.00 16.31
N PHE A 5 1.84 9.39 15.24
CA PHE A 5 2.02 7.95 15.17
C PHE A 5 3.50 7.56 15.28
N HIS A 6 3.72 6.27 15.52
CA HIS A 6 5.05 5.67 15.64
C HIS A 6 5.96 6.04 14.48
N ARG A 7 7.18 6.53 14.77
CA ARG A 7 8.20 6.90 13.77
C ARG A 7 7.72 7.85 12.66
N GLN A 8 6.76 8.73 12.97
CA GLN A 8 6.23 9.70 12.01
C GLN A 8 7.31 10.55 11.33
N ASN A 9 8.32 11.04 12.07
CA ASN A 9 9.37 11.86 11.47
C ASN A 9 10.20 11.08 10.44
N ASP A 10 10.51 9.79 10.69
CA ASP A 10 11.23 8.94 9.72
C ASP A 10 10.43 8.81 8.42
N LEU A 11 9.11 8.67 8.55
CA LEU A 11 8.19 8.56 7.44
C LEU A 11 8.10 9.86 6.63
N GLU A 12 8.00 10.99 7.32
CA GLU A 12 7.98 12.33 6.71
C GLU A 12 9.29 12.61 5.96
N SER A 13 10.45 12.28 6.54
CA SER A 13 11.74 12.37 5.84
C SER A 13 11.79 11.46 4.60
N TYR A 14 11.30 10.22 4.70
CA TYR A 14 11.24 9.33 3.54
C TYR A 14 10.38 9.91 2.41
N ILE A 15 9.25 10.53 2.74
CA ILE A 15 8.38 11.19 1.75
C ILE A 15 9.17 12.30 1.05
N ASP A 16 9.72 13.25 1.82
CA ASP A 16 10.43 14.41 1.28
C ASP A 16 11.59 14.00 0.37
N ASP A 17 12.36 12.97 0.75
CA ASP A 17 13.52 12.47 -0.01
C ASP A 17 13.13 11.77 -1.33
N HIS A 18 11.89 11.33 -1.49
CA HIS A 18 11.45 10.49 -2.61
C HIS A 18 10.36 11.11 -3.49
N LEU A 19 9.88 12.33 -3.20
CA LEU A 19 8.84 13.00 -4.00
C LEU A 19 9.15 13.08 -5.50
N GLU A 20 10.43 13.17 -5.88
CA GLU A 20 10.86 13.19 -7.29
C GLU A 20 10.48 11.92 -8.07
N LEU A 21 10.29 10.78 -7.40
CA LEU A 21 9.80 9.53 -8.04
C LEU A 21 8.41 9.69 -8.65
N LEU A 22 7.64 10.71 -8.24
CA LEU A 22 6.30 10.97 -8.75
C LEU A 22 6.28 11.78 -10.04
N LYS A 23 7.36 12.47 -10.39
CA LYS A 23 7.40 13.50 -11.45
C LYS A 23 6.96 13.02 -12.84
N ASN A 24 7.28 11.77 -13.16
CA ASN A 24 6.97 11.16 -14.47
C ASN A 24 6.01 9.97 -14.35
N SER A 25 5.21 9.95 -13.28
CA SER A 25 4.20 8.90 -13.09
C SER A 25 3.17 8.96 -14.21
N PRO A 26 2.87 7.84 -14.89
CA PRO A 26 1.73 7.81 -15.80
C PRO A 26 0.45 7.99 -14.99
N VAL A 27 -0.53 8.70 -15.56
CA VAL A 27 -1.86 8.83 -14.95
C VAL A 27 -2.78 7.83 -15.64
N THR A 28 -3.27 6.86 -14.88
CA THR A 28 -4.15 5.79 -15.34
C THR A 28 -5.36 5.66 -14.44
N PHE A 29 -6.45 5.08 -14.95
CA PHE A 29 -7.59 4.70 -14.14
C PHE A 29 -7.19 3.65 -13.09
N GLN A 30 -7.48 3.94 -11.82
CA GLN A 30 -7.21 3.08 -10.67
C GLN A 30 -8.53 2.58 -10.09
N HIS A 31 -8.52 1.38 -9.52
CA HIS A 31 -9.65 0.94 -8.72
C HIS A 31 -9.72 1.72 -7.41
N ASP A 32 -8.55 2.04 -6.85
CA ASP A 32 -8.34 2.70 -5.57
C ASP A 32 -9.06 2.03 -4.37
N ASP A 33 -9.40 0.74 -4.50
CA ASP A 33 -9.80 -0.16 -3.41
C ASP A 33 -9.58 -1.64 -3.77
N PHE A 34 -8.48 -1.92 -4.47
CA PHE A 34 -8.18 -3.26 -4.95
C PHE A 34 -7.64 -4.16 -3.84
N HIS A 35 -8.48 -5.05 -3.31
CA HIS A 35 -8.10 -6.00 -2.26
C HIS A 35 -8.98 -7.27 -2.28
N PRO A 36 -8.61 -8.37 -1.59
CA PRO A 36 -9.27 -9.67 -1.73
C PRO A 36 -10.79 -9.70 -1.61
N SER A 37 -11.41 -8.88 -0.74
CA SER A 37 -12.87 -8.87 -0.62
C SER A 37 -13.61 -8.25 -1.81
N ASN A 38 -12.91 -7.57 -2.71
CA ASN A 38 -13.45 -6.98 -3.95
C ASN A 38 -13.17 -7.87 -5.16
N LEU A 39 -12.53 -9.03 -4.97
CA LEU A 39 -12.22 -10.00 -6.03
C LEU A 39 -13.24 -11.14 -6.01
N ILE A 40 -13.84 -11.42 -7.16
CA ILE A 40 -14.76 -12.55 -7.34
C ILE A 40 -14.03 -13.71 -8.01
N PHE A 41 -14.17 -14.90 -7.43
CA PHE A 41 -13.67 -16.14 -8.01
C PHE A 41 -14.82 -17.11 -8.29
N GLN A 42 -14.80 -17.75 -9.45
CA GLN A 42 -15.74 -18.80 -9.85
C GLN A 42 -14.96 -19.99 -10.38
N ASN A 43 -15.27 -21.21 -9.90
CA ASN A 43 -14.57 -22.45 -10.29
C ASN A 43 -13.04 -22.34 -10.18
N HIS A 44 -12.55 -21.78 -9.07
CA HIS A 44 -11.12 -21.52 -8.81
C HIS A 44 -10.42 -20.61 -9.84
N ARG A 45 -11.18 -19.81 -10.59
CA ARG A 45 -10.66 -18.83 -11.53
C ARG A 45 -11.14 -17.44 -11.16
N PHE A 46 -10.29 -16.45 -11.37
CA PHE A 46 -10.67 -15.05 -11.26
C PHE A 46 -11.80 -14.75 -12.25
N ALA A 47 -12.91 -14.21 -11.75
CA ALA A 47 -14.12 -13.95 -12.52
C ALA A 47 -14.40 -12.46 -12.71
N GLY A 48 -13.92 -11.60 -11.80
CA GLY A 48 -14.06 -10.16 -11.93
C GLY A 48 -13.72 -9.39 -10.66
N VAL A 49 -13.76 -8.06 -10.78
CA VAL A 49 -13.59 -7.11 -9.68
C VAL A 49 -14.87 -6.29 -9.54
N ILE A 50 -15.24 -5.95 -8.31
CA ILE A 50 -16.41 -5.14 -7.96
C ILE A 50 -16.00 -3.99 -7.04
N ASP A 51 -16.97 -3.11 -6.75
CA ASP A 51 -16.82 -1.99 -5.80
C ASP A 51 -15.86 -0.88 -6.23
N PHE A 52 -16.04 -0.41 -7.47
CA PHE A 52 -15.35 0.77 -8.00
C PHE A 52 -15.83 2.09 -7.37
N GLY A 53 -16.50 2.10 -6.22
CA GLY A 53 -17.06 3.32 -5.62
C GLY A 53 -16.03 4.37 -5.20
N ARG A 54 -14.76 3.96 -5.11
CA ARG A 54 -13.61 4.82 -4.74
C ARG A 54 -12.63 5.08 -5.88
N PHE A 55 -12.96 4.72 -7.12
CA PHE A 55 -12.02 4.85 -8.25
C PHE A 55 -11.33 6.23 -8.30
N ASP A 56 -10.09 6.25 -8.79
CA ASP A 56 -9.34 7.48 -8.97
C ASP A 56 -8.45 7.42 -10.24
N TRP A 57 -7.68 8.47 -10.49
CA TRP A 57 -6.74 8.60 -11.60
C TRP A 57 -5.37 9.01 -11.07
N GLY A 58 -4.39 8.14 -11.25
CA GLY A 58 -3.05 8.34 -10.69
C GLY A 58 -2.05 7.32 -11.18
N ASP A 59 -0.95 7.19 -10.44
CA ASP A 59 0.08 6.22 -10.75
C ASP A 59 -0.46 4.78 -10.57
N PRO A 60 -0.37 3.90 -11.57
CA PRO A 60 -0.93 2.55 -11.46
C PRO A 60 -0.34 1.73 -10.30
N TRP A 61 0.88 2.03 -9.84
CA TRP A 61 1.51 1.33 -8.72
C TRP A 61 0.98 1.77 -7.35
N GLU A 62 0.26 2.88 -7.28
CA GLU A 62 -0.35 3.35 -6.03
C GLU A 62 -1.36 2.34 -5.48
N ASP A 63 -2.12 1.63 -6.32
CA ASP A 63 -3.09 0.63 -5.86
C ASP A 63 -2.47 -0.44 -4.93
N PHE A 64 -1.16 -0.67 -5.03
CA PHE A 64 -0.42 -1.58 -4.16
C PHE A 64 -0.26 -1.08 -2.72
N PHE A 65 -0.40 0.21 -2.39
CA PHE A 65 -0.27 0.68 -0.99
C PHE A 65 -1.25 0.00 -0.02
N LYS A 66 -2.32 -0.59 -0.57
CA LYS A 66 -3.35 -1.35 0.13
C LYS A 66 -2.92 -2.75 0.55
N LEU A 67 -1.89 -3.33 -0.07
CA LEU A 67 -1.37 -4.66 0.26
C LEU A 67 -1.16 -4.88 1.77
N PRO A 68 -0.40 -4.04 2.50
CA PRO A 68 -0.13 -4.26 3.92
C PRO A 68 -1.35 -4.06 4.81
N LYS A 69 -2.35 -3.30 4.34
CA LYS A 69 -3.58 -3.02 5.10
C LYS A 69 -4.59 -4.16 4.98
N TYR A 70 -4.72 -4.76 3.79
CA TYR A 70 -5.78 -5.72 3.49
C TYR A 70 -5.24 -7.06 3.02
N THR A 71 -4.50 -7.10 1.92
CA THR A 71 -4.12 -8.37 1.28
C THR A 71 -3.21 -9.22 2.16
N CYS A 72 -2.18 -8.62 2.75
CA CYS A 72 -1.24 -9.33 3.62
C CYS A 72 -1.91 -9.86 4.89
N MET A 73 -3.04 -9.28 5.32
CA MET A 73 -3.83 -9.79 6.45
C MET A 73 -4.59 -11.08 6.11
N VAL A 74 -4.85 -11.32 4.82
CA VAL A 74 -5.50 -12.55 4.34
C VAL A 74 -4.44 -13.57 3.93
N SER A 75 -3.47 -13.17 3.10
CA SER A 75 -2.38 -14.01 2.65
C SER A 75 -1.21 -13.19 2.08
N PRO A 76 -0.04 -13.16 2.74
CA PRO A 76 1.14 -12.51 2.18
C PRO A 76 1.65 -13.19 0.91
N TYR A 77 1.43 -14.51 0.77
CA TYR A 77 1.75 -15.25 -0.46
C TYR A 77 0.89 -14.79 -1.64
N PHE A 78 -0.39 -14.51 -1.40
CA PHE A 78 -1.26 -13.93 -2.43
C PHE A 78 -0.80 -12.51 -2.80
N ALA A 79 -0.46 -11.67 -1.80
CA ALA A 79 0.08 -10.32 -2.05
C ALA A 79 1.37 -10.36 -2.90
N LYS A 80 2.27 -11.29 -2.60
CA LYS A 80 3.48 -11.55 -3.40
C LYS A 80 3.12 -11.95 -4.83
N GLY A 81 2.19 -12.89 -4.99
CA GLY A 81 1.67 -13.29 -6.31
C GLY A 81 1.07 -12.14 -7.11
N GLN A 82 0.39 -11.18 -6.47
CA GLN A 82 -0.13 -9.99 -7.16
C GLN A 82 0.99 -9.12 -7.73
N VAL A 83 2.05 -8.85 -6.95
CA VAL A 83 3.21 -8.06 -7.43
C VAL A 83 3.90 -8.79 -8.59
N HIS A 84 4.22 -10.06 -8.41
CA HIS A 84 4.87 -10.88 -9.45
C HIS A 84 4.03 -10.98 -10.72
N GLY A 85 2.72 -11.21 -10.58
CA GLY A 85 1.80 -11.33 -11.72
C GLY A 85 1.62 -10.01 -12.47
N TYR A 86 1.62 -8.87 -11.78
CA TYR A 86 1.52 -7.56 -12.40
C TYR A 86 2.75 -7.24 -13.28
N PHE A 87 3.94 -7.54 -12.76
CA PHE A 87 5.20 -7.26 -13.48
C PHE A 87 5.71 -8.42 -14.34
N GLN A 88 4.99 -9.54 -14.41
CA GLN A 88 5.45 -10.77 -15.09
C GLN A 88 6.87 -11.18 -14.65
N ASP A 89 7.12 -11.15 -13.33
CA ASP A 89 8.42 -11.37 -12.69
C ASP A 89 9.52 -10.34 -12.99
N GLY A 90 9.26 -9.33 -13.83
CA GLY A 90 10.18 -8.23 -14.16
C GLY A 90 9.94 -6.97 -13.33
N ILE A 91 10.05 -7.07 -12.00
CA ILE A 91 9.81 -5.94 -11.08
C ILE A 91 10.89 -4.86 -11.31
N PRO A 92 10.52 -3.61 -11.64
CA PRO A 92 11.46 -2.50 -11.80
C PRO A 92 12.20 -2.16 -10.50
N ASP A 93 13.45 -1.69 -10.60
CA ASP A 93 14.27 -1.31 -9.45
C ASP A 93 13.65 -0.17 -8.63
N ASP A 94 12.92 0.73 -9.29
CA ASP A 94 12.25 1.88 -8.69
C ASP A 94 10.87 1.56 -8.10
N PHE A 95 10.36 0.33 -8.32
CA PHE A 95 9.06 -0.08 -7.79
C PHE A 95 9.02 -0.03 -6.26
N TRP A 96 10.00 -0.63 -5.57
CA TRP A 96 9.97 -0.70 -4.09
C TRP A 96 10.12 0.67 -3.42
N PRO A 97 11.04 1.55 -3.84
CA PRO A 97 11.09 2.90 -3.31
C PRO A 97 9.77 3.66 -3.52
N LYS A 98 9.18 3.57 -4.73
CA LYS A 98 7.92 4.24 -5.04
C LYS A 98 6.72 3.64 -4.29
N TYR A 99 6.68 2.32 -4.15
CA TYR A 99 5.71 1.61 -3.34
C TYR A 99 5.76 2.05 -1.87
N ASN A 100 6.96 2.11 -1.28
CA ASN A 100 7.14 2.61 0.08
C ASN A 100 6.67 4.07 0.18
N LEU A 101 6.94 4.92 -0.82
CA LEU A 101 6.45 6.29 -0.85
C LEU A 101 4.91 6.34 -0.81
N PHE A 102 4.20 5.55 -1.61
CA PHE A 102 2.74 5.50 -1.56
C PHE A 102 2.20 4.98 -0.23
N VAL A 103 2.85 3.96 0.36
CA VAL A 103 2.51 3.48 1.70
C VAL A 103 2.70 4.60 2.73
N ALA A 104 3.79 5.34 2.66
CA ALA A 104 4.11 6.45 3.57
C ALA A 104 3.08 7.58 3.49
N LEU A 105 2.80 8.09 2.28
CA LEU A 105 1.81 9.15 2.03
C LEU A 105 0.43 8.79 2.63
N ASN A 106 0.08 7.50 2.62
CA ASN A 106 -1.22 7.02 3.06
C ASN A 106 -1.35 6.77 4.58
N GLN A 107 -0.29 6.93 5.39
CA GLN A 107 -0.41 6.70 6.85
C GLN A 107 -1.14 7.83 7.56
N HIS A 108 -0.93 9.09 7.16
CA HIS A 108 -1.68 10.23 7.71
C HIS A 108 -3.18 10.10 7.41
N ALA A 109 -3.54 9.74 6.17
CA ALA A 109 -4.93 9.49 5.79
C ALA A 109 -5.57 8.36 6.62
N THR A 110 -4.80 7.31 6.92
CA THR A 110 -5.24 6.20 7.78
C THR A 110 -5.55 6.67 9.20
N LEU A 111 -4.69 7.52 9.78
CA LEU A 111 -4.92 8.09 11.11
C LEU A 111 -6.17 8.98 11.13
N ILE A 112 -6.35 9.83 10.12
CA ILE A 112 -7.53 10.70 9.99
C ILE A 112 -8.81 9.87 9.92
N GLY A 113 -8.83 8.81 9.12
CA GLY A 113 -9.96 7.88 9.06
C GLY A 113 -10.26 7.21 10.41
N GLY A 114 -9.21 6.88 11.18
CA GLY A 114 -9.34 6.38 12.55
C GLY A 114 -10.02 7.38 13.49
N ILE A 115 -9.69 8.67 13.37
CA ILE A 115 -10.31 9.75 14.16
C ILE A 115 -11.78 9.93 13.77
N GLN A 116 -12.10 9.93 12.48
CA GLN A 116 -13.47 10.14 11.99
C GLN A 116 -14.45 9.01 12.37
N HIS A 117 -13.93 7.82 12.64
CA HIS A 117 -14.73 6.62 12.94
C HIS A 117 -14.54 6.10 14.38
N ASP A 118 -13.98 6.91 15.28
CA ASP A 118 -13.73 6.53 16.68
C ASP A 118 -12.91 5.21 16.83
N ARG A 119 -11.98 4.96 15.90
CA ARG A 119 -11.11 3.77 15.83
C ARG A 119 -9.62 4.11 15.86
N VAL A 120 -9.26 5.20 16.52
CA VAL A 120 -7.88 5.73 16.57
C VAL A 120 -6.86 4.68 17.01
N GLN A 121 -7.14 3.96 18.10
CA GLN A 121 -6.20 2.96 18.64
C GLN A 121 -5.94 1.81 17.66
N GLU A 122 -6.99 1.28 17.03
CA GLU A 122 -6.88 0.24 16.00
C GLU A 122 -6.06 0.74 14.80
N MET A 123 -6.27 2.00 14.37
CA MET A 123 -5.49 2.57 13.27
C MET A 123 -4.03 2.81 13.64
N LEU A 124 -3.73 3.24 14.86
CA LEU A 124 -2.35 3.39 15.34
C LEU A 124 -1.60 2.06 15.33
N GLU A 125 -2.22 0.98 15.79
CA GLU A 125 -1.63 -0.36 15.76
C GLU A 125 -1.39 -0.86 14.33
N LYS A 126 -2.31 -0.55 13.40
CA LYS A 126 -2.12 -0.86 11.97
C LYS A 126 -0.97 -0.06 11.36
N ILE A 127 -0.90 1.25 11.65
CA ILE A 127 0.16 2.13 11.17
C ILE A 127 1.51 1.63 11.68
N GLU A 128 1.63 1.34 12.98
CA GLU A 128 2.86 0.83 13.60
C GLU A 128 3.33 -0.46 12.92
N ARG A 129 2.43 -1.45 12.76
CA ARG A 129 2.76 -2.70 12.06
C ARG A 129 3.18 -2.46 10.60
N THR A 130 2.51 -1.56 9.89
CA THR A 130 2.92 -1.22 8.52
C THR A 130 4.32 -0.60 8.53
N ILE A 131 4.60 0.34 9.42
CA ILE A 131 5.90 1.00 9.51
C ILE A 131 7.03 0.03 9.84
N ASP A 132 6.82 -0.87 10.79
CA ASP A 132 7.85 -1.82 11.21
C ASP A 132 8.12 -2.93 10.19
N THR A 133 7.22 -3.12 9.21
CA THR A 133 7.41 -4.10 8.15
C THR A 133 7.99 -3.51 6.87
N HIS A 134 8.05 -2.18 6.71
CA HIS A 134 8.56 -1.51 5.51
C HIS A 134 9.96 -0.96 5.69
N ASP A 135 10.71 -0.90 4.60
CA ASP A 135 12.09 -0.40 4.59
C ASP A 135 12.10 1.09 4.24
N PHE A 136 11.68 1.92 5.20
CA PHE A 136 11.75 3.38 5.08
C PHE A 136 13.16 3.95 5.29
N GLN A 137 14.19 3.10 5.33
CA GLN A 137 15.58 3.54 5.41
C GLN A 137 16.28 3.42 4.06
N ASN A 138 16.06 2.30 3.35
CA ASN A 138 16.75 2.02 2.08
C ASN A 138 15.80 1.86 0.89
N GLY A 139 14.48 1.94 1.10
CA GLY A 139 13.48 1.81 0.03
C GLY A 139 13.35 0.40 -0.54
N GLY A 140 13.86 -0.62 0.15
CA GLY A 140 13.77 -2.01 -0.27
C GLY A 140 12.38 -2.63 -0.12
N PRO A 141 12.21 -3.88 -0.58
CA PRO A 141 10.96 -4.60 -0.39
C PRO A 141 10.62 -4.74 1.10
N PRO A 142 9.34 -4.74 1.48
CA PRO A 142 8.91 -4.94 2.87
C PRO A 142 9.10 -6.39 3.34
N ALA A 143 9.07 -6.60 4.65
CA ALA A 143 9.28 -7.90 5.29
C ALA A 143 8.30 -8.97 4.80
N TRP A 144 7.03 -8.60 4.56
CA TRP A 144 6.01 -9.53 4.07
C TRP A 144 6.36 -10.11 2.68
N TYR A 145 7.14 -9.40 1.86
CA TYR A 145 7.56 -9.87 0.54
C TYR A 145 8.73 -10.87 0.62
N ARG A 146 9.57 -10.73 1.66
CA ARG A 146 10.74 -11.57 1.93
C ARG A 146 10.40 -12.92 2.59
N LEU A 147 9.13 -13.15 2.93
CA LEU A 147 8.68 -14.44 3.47
C LEU A 147 8.96 -15.56 2.45
N GLN A 148 9.48 -16.68 2.97
CA GLN A 148 9.74 -17.91 2.23
C GLN A 148 8.50 -18.78 2.16
#